data_AF-A0A7X3Z0J4-F1
#
_entry.id   AF-A0A7X3Z0J4-F1
#
_cell.length_a   1.000
_cell.length_b   1.000
_cell.length_c   1.000
_cell.angle_alpha   90.00
_cell.angle_beta   90.00
_cell.angle_gamma   90.00
#
_symmetry.space_group_name_H-M   'P 1'
#
loop_
_entity.id
_entity.type
_entity.pdbx_description
1 polymer ?
#
loop_
_entity_poly.entity_id
_entity_poly.type
_entity_poly.pdbx_seq_one_letter_code
_entity_poly.pdbx_strand_id
1 'polypeptide(L)'
;MGFNSPEQVKDYLQSTNWQGDGSKVQETIQSLQDRTQIARYGINIDVREDGLGQDLGITTMVKQRYTNDRRYWLDDTDLWDSFLDALRQEKCVLKDKLLALKGWMSKPEMNFSKSGCFVILRGIHHIKLVISDGHVSKVKAYVFMVLIAI
;
A
#
# COMPACT_ATOMS: atom_id res chain seq x y z
N MET A 1 -0.14 -11.44 -9.23
CA MET A 1 -0.01 -12.48 -8.19
C MET A 1 0.00 -11.77 -6.84
N GLY A 2 -0.85 -12.18 -5.91
CA GLY A 2 -1.05 -11.55 -4.61
C GLY A 2 -2.29 -12.13 -3.92
N PHE A 3 -2.36 -12.03 -2.60
CA PHE A 3 -3.47 -12.57 -1.80
C PHE A 3 -4.70 -11.67 -1.92
N ASN A 4 -5.88 -12.30 -1.91
CA ASN A 4 -7.18 -11.63 -2.02
C ASN A 4 -7.83 -11.35 -0.68
N SER A 5 -7.43 -12.06 0.38
CA SER A 5 -8.05 -11.93 1.69
C SER A 5 -7.02 -12.13 2.81
N PRO A 6 -7.31 -11.63 4.02
CA PRO A 6 -6.50 -11.87 5.20
C PRO A 6 -6.34 -13.37 5.53
N GLU A 7 -7.36 -14.19 5.27
CA GLU A 7 -7.32 -15.64 5.49
C GLU A 7 -6.24 -16.28 4.62
N GLN A 8 -6.16 -15.91 3.35
CA GLN A 8 -5.13 -16.45 2.45
C GLN A 8 -3.71 -16.06 2.90
N VAL A 9 -3.56 -14.87 3.51
CA VAL A 9 -2.29 -14.44 4.11
C VAL A 9 -1.93 -15.34 5.30
N LYS A 10 -2.89 -15.59 6.21
CA LYS A 10 -2.69 -16.48 7.35
C LYS A 10 -2.34 -17.90 6.92
N ASP A 11 -3.11 -18.49 6.02
CA ASP A 11 -2.91 -19.87 5.56
C ASP A 11 -1.53 -20.03 4.93
N TYR A 12 -1.10 -19.02 4.15
CA TYR A 12 0.25 -18.98 3.60
C TYR A 12 1.32 -18.93 4.70
N LEU A 13 1.20 -18.02 5.67
CA LEU A 13 2.18 -17.92 6.76
C LEU A 13 2.31 -19.23 7.54
N GLN A 14 1.19 -19.88 7.85
CA GLN A 14 1.17 -21.18 8.52
C GLN A 14 1.90 -22.27 7.71
N SER A 15 1.77 -22.25 6.38
CA SER A 15 2.49 -23.19 5.51
C SER A 15 3.99 -22.94 5.39
N THR A 16 4.50 -21.78 5.83
CA THR A 16 5.91 -21.37 5.63
C THR A 16 6.81 -21.59 6.84
N ASN A 17 6.32 -22.24 7.90
CA ASN A 17 7.00 -22.33 9.21
C ASN A 17 7.39 -20.95 9.78
N TRP A 18 6.68 -19.90 9.41
CA TRP A 18 6.89 -18.56 9.98
C TRP A 18 6.54 -18.58 11.47
N GLN A 19 7.45 -18.07 12.30
CA GLN A 19 7.38 -18.20 13.77
C GLN A 19 6.48 -17.16 14.45
N GLY A 20 5.81 -16.29 13.68
CA GLY A 20 4.87 -15.30 14.19
C GLY A 20 3.45 -15.84 14.35
N ASP A 21 2.57 -15.02 14.91
CA ASP A 21 1.15 -15.34 15.07
C ASP A 21 0.34 -14.92 13.84
N GLY A 22 0.11 -15.88 12.93
CA GLY A 22 -0.66 -15.66 11.70
C GLY A 22 -2.11 -15.21 11.96
N SER A 23 -2.70 -15.57 13.10
CA SER A 23 -4.07 -15.14 13.45
C SER A 23 -4.08 -13.66 13.82
N LYS A 24 -3.13 -13.18 14.62
CA LYS A 24 -3.01 -11.74 14.91
C LYS A 24 -2.72 -10.89 13.66
N VAL A 25 -1.92 -11.43 12.73
CA VAL A 25 -1.70 -10.79 11.43
C VAL A 25 -3.03 -10.69 10.66
N GLN A 26 -3.79 -11.79 10.58
CA GLN A 26 -5.10 -11.80 9.94
C GLN A 26 -6.01 -10.73 10.54
N GLU A 27 -6.14 -10.69 11.86
CA GLU A 27 -6.98 -9.71 12.57
C GLU A 27 -6.56 -8.27 12.28
N THR A 28 -5.25 -8.01 12.26
CA THR A 28 -4.71 -6.68 11.93
C THR A 28 -5.07 -6.25 10.51
N ILE A 29 -4.88 -7.16 9.55
CA ILE A 29 -5.19 -6.88 8.15
C ILE A 29 -6.70 -6.73 7.97
N GLN A 30 -7.52 -7.59 8.60
CA GLN A 30 -8.97 -7.53 8.54
C GLN A 30 -9.49 -6.20 9.08
N SER A 31 -9.00 -5.77 10.26
CA SER A 31 -9.37 -4.48 10.84
C SER A 31 -9.09 -3.30 9.89
N LEU A 32 -8.00 -3.35 9.14
CA LEU A 32 -7.71 -2.35 8.12
C LEU A 32 -8.60 -2.50 6.89
N GLN A 33 -8.82 -3.72 6.42
CA GLN A 33 -9.69 -4.01 5.27
C GLN A 33 -11.11 -3.51 5.51
N ASP A 34 -11.67 -3.68 6.71
CA ASP A 34 -13.03 -3.24 7.05
C ASP A 34 -13.23 -1.72 6.95
N ARG A 35 -12.13 -0.95 6.98
CA ARG A 35 -12.13 0.52 6.93
C ARG A 35 -11.60 1.08 5.62
N THR A 36 -11.16 0.22 4.70
CA THR A 36 -10.41 0.63 3.51
C THR A 36 -10.79 -0.19 2.28
N GLN A 37 -10.40 0.25 1.09
CA GLN A 37 -10.70 -0.46 -0.16
C GLN A 37 -9.52 -1.35 -0.62
N ILE A 38 -8.89 -2.11 0.28
CA ILE A 38 -7.77 -2.97 -0.11
C ILE A 38 -8.26 -4.10 -1.01
N ALA A 39 -7.73 -4.14 -2.24
CA ALA A 39 -8.05 -5.14 -3.23
C ALA A 39 -7.09 -6.34 -3.20
N ARG A 40 -5.81 -6.11 -2.85
CA ARG A 40 -4.78 -7.17 -2.82
C ARG A 40 -3.74 -6.91 -1.74
N TYR A 41 -3.14 -8.02 -1.29
CA TYR A 41 -2.00 -8.04 -0.38
C TYR A 41 -0.79 -8.70 -1.06
N GLY A 42 0.37 -8.07 -0.91
CA GLY A 42 1.67 -8.70 -1.10
C GLY A 42 2.33 -8.92 0.25
N ILE A 43 3.02 -10.03 0.41
CA ILE A 43 3.77 -10.34 1.62
C ILE A 43 5.26 -10.14 1.35
N ASN A 44 5.95 -9.53 2.31
CA ASN A 44 7.40 -9.42 2.36
C ASN A 44 7.86 -9.96 3.71
N ILE A 45 8.66 -11.03 3.69
CA ILE A 45 9.26 -11.62 4.87
C ILE A 45 10.77 -11.48 4.73
N ASP A 46 11.44 -11.13 5.82
CA ASP A 46 12.91 -11.13 5.85
C ASP A 46 13.40 -12.58 5.91
N VAL A 47 14.31 -12.95 5.00
CA VAL A 47 14.99 -14.24 5.03
C VAL A 47 16.35 -14.04 5.66
N ARG A 48 16.64 -14.79 6.72
CA ARG A 48 17.84 -14.70 7.55
C ARG A 48 18.53 -16.07 7.62
N GLU A 49 19.77 -16.08 8.10
CA GLU A 49 20.53 -17.32 8.30
C GLU A 49 19.86 -18.28 9.29
N ASP A 50 19.14 -17.74 10.28
CA ASP A 50 18.40 -18.46 11.31
C ASP A 50 16.93 -18.75 10.93
N GLY A 51 16.51 -18.40 9.71
CA GLY A 51 15.17 -18.67 9.18
C GLY A 51 14.41 -17.42 8.76
N LEU A 52 13.10 -17.42 8.97
CA LEU A 52 12.23 -16.30 8.60
C LEU A 52 12.12 -15.30 9.76
N GLY A 53 12.30 -14.02 9.47
CA GLY A 53 12.11 -12.95 10.45
C GLY A 53 10.66 -12.86 10.95
N GLN A 54 10.49 -12.47 12.21
CA GLN A 54 9.17 -12.33 12.85
C GLN A 54 8.37 -11.11 12.39
N ASP A 55 9.03 -10.11 11.80
CA ASP A 55 8.35 -8.94 11.25
C ASP A 55 7.79 -9.26 9.86
N LEU A 56 6.56 -8.81 9.61
CA LEU A 56 5.88 -9.03 8.35
C LEU A 56 5.62 -7.72 7.63
N GLY A 57 6.15 -7.60 6.42
CA GLY A 57 5.76 -6.55 5.50
C GLY A 57 4.50 -6.91 4.73
N ILE A 58 3.42 -6.14 4.89
CA ILE A 58 2.21 -6.24 4.08
C ILE A 58 2.15 -5.08 3.10
N THR A 59 2.34 -5.37 1.82
CA THR A 59 2.10 -4.44 0.73
C THR A 59 0.61 -4.43 0.42
N THR A 60 -0.07 -3.31 0.66
CA THR A 60 -1.49 -3.13 0.33
C THR A 60 -1.65 -2.45 -1.02
N MET A 61 -2.64 -2.89 -1.79
CA MET A 61 -3.01 -2.28 -3.06
C MET A 61 -4.52 -2.04 -3.09
N VAL A 62 -4.94 -0.80 -3.31
CA VAL A 62 -6.36 -0.40 -3.35
C VAL A 62 -7.06 -0.71 -4.68
N LYS A 63 -6.31 -1.05 -5.74
CA LYS A 63 -6.85 -1.51 -7.03
C LYS A 63 -5.80 -2.27 -7.83
N GLN A 64 -6.24 -3.20 -8.69
CA GLN A 64 -5.35 -3.97 -9.57
C GLN A 64 -4.83 -3.09 -10.72
N ARG A 65 -3.52 -2.85 -10.75
CA ARG A 65 -2.86 -1.89 -11.67
C ARG A 65 -2.57 -2.43 -13.08
N TYR A 66 -2.82 -3.72 -13.31
CA TYR A 66 -2.34 -4.41 -14.51
C TYR A 66 -3.48 -5.13 -15.26
N THR A 67 -4.61 -4.45 -15.43
CA THR A 67 -5.63 -4.89 -16.39
C THR A 67 -5.35 -4.22 -17.73
N ASN A 68 -5.39 -5.01 -18.81
CA ASN A 68 -4.89 -4.67 -20.16
C ASN A 68 -5.51 -3.46 -20.86
N ASP A 69 -6.46 -2.73 -20.25
CA ASP A 69 -7.14 -1.62 -20.89
C ASP A 69 -7.12 -0.32 -20.06
N ARG A 70 -6.53 0.70 -20.69
CA ARG A 70 -6.73 2.16 -20.59
C ARG A 70 -6.42 2.85 -19.24
N ARG A 71 -5.51 3.84 -19.33
CA ARG A 71 -5.43 5.14 -18.60
C ARG A 71 -5.67 5.17 -17.07
N TYR A 72 -5.61 4.04 -16.38
CA TYR A 72 -5.94 3.87 -14.95
C TYR A 72 -5.23 4.80 -13.96
N TRP A 73 -4.06 5.33 -14.32
CA TRP A 73 -3.34 6.28 -13.47
C TRP A 73 -4.05 7.64 -13.36
N LEU A 74 -4.87 8.00 -14.36
CA LEU A 74 -5.49 9.32 -14.49
C LEU A 74 -6.87 9.40 -13.80
N ASP A 75 -7.57 8.28 -13.69
CA ASP A 75 -9.01 8.29 -13.42
C ASP A 75 -9.37 8.17 -11.93
N ASP A 76 -8.49 7.64 -11.08
CA ASP A 76 -8.84 7.26 -9.70
C ASP A 76 -7.78 7.68 -8.65
N THR A 77 -7.50 8.97 -8.54
CA THR A 77 -6.52 9.51 -7.56
C THR A 77 -6.95 9.35 -6.11
N ASP A 78 -8.25 9.22 -5.87
CA ASP A 78 -8.85 9.34 -4.53
C ASP A 78 -9.00 7.98 -3.82
N LEU A 79 -8.60 6.88 -4.46
CA LEU A 79 -8.73 5.52 -3.89
C LEU A 79 -7.97 5.33 -2.57
N TRP A 80 -6.93 6.12 -2.36
CA TRP A 80 -6.14 6.09 -1.13
C TRP A 80 -6.76 6.91 0.00
N ASP A 81 -7.77 7.75 -0.24
CA ASP A 81 -8.31 8.63 0.81
C ASP A 81 -8.85 7.84 2.00
N SER A 82 -9.68 6.82 1.75
CA SER A 82 -10.18 5.92 2.81
C SER A 82 -9.05 5.24 3.58
N PHE A 83 -7.99 4.83 2.87
CA PHE A 83 -6.81 4.20 3.46
C PHE A 83 -6.02 5.18 4.34
N LEU A 84 -5.77 6.38 3.85
CA LEU A 84 -5.07 7.43 4.59
C LEU A 84 -5.86 7.88 5.81
N ASP A 85 -7.19 7.92 5.73
CA ASP A 85 -8.06 8.22 6.87
C ASP A 85 -8.05 7.09 7.91
N ALA A 86 -8.07 5.82 7.49
CA ALA A 86 -7.94 4.68 8.40
C ALA A 86 -6.58 4.70 9.13
N LEU A 87 -5.50 5.06 8.43
CA LEU A 87 -4.17 5.18 9.03
C LEU A 87 -4.07 6.25 10.13
N ARG A 88 -4.98 7.23 10.20
CA ARG A 88 -5.00 8.21 11.29
C ARG A 88 -5.29 7.58 12.65
N GLN A 89 -5.87 6.39 12.66
CA GLN A 89 -6.18 5.63 13.87
C GLN A 89 -4.97 4.81 14.35
N GLU A 90 -3.94 4.64 13.51
CA GLU A 90 -2.73 3.90 13.83
C GLU A 90 -1.73 4.78 14.62
N LYS A 91 -1.31 4.31 15.79
CA LYS A 91 -0.42 5.07 16.70
C LYS A 91 0.95 5.36 16.11
N CYS A 92 1.40 4.58 15.14
CA CYS A 92 2.72 4.71 14.51
C CYS A 92 2.77 5.78 13.40
N VAL A 93 1.65 6.47 13.13
CA VAL A 93 1.53 7.41 12.01
C VAL A 93 1.41 8.85 12.50
N LEU A 94 2.23 9.73 11.94
CA LEU A 94 2.15 11.17 12.20
C LEU A 94 1.11 11.82 11.28
N LYS A 95 0.12 12.51 11.85
CA LYS A 95 -0.99 13.16 11.12
C LYS A 95 -0.49 14.12 10.03
N ASP A 96 0.52 14.92 10.32
CA ASP A 96 1.09 15.88 9.36
C ASP A 96 1.73 15.18 8.15
N LYS A 97 2.31 13.99 8.36
CA LYS A 97 2.87 13.19 7.25
C LYS A 97 1.78 12.59 6.38
N LEU A 98 0.62 12.22 6.94
CA LEU A 98 -0.53 11.79 6.16
C LEU A 98 -1.12 12.94 5.34
N LEU A 99 -1.19 14.15 5.90
CA LEU A 99 -1.64 15.33 5.16
C LEU A 99 -0.69 15.67 4.02
N ALA A 100 0.62 15.65 4.26
CA ALA A 100 1.62 15.85 3.21
C ALA A 100 1.53 14.79 2.10
N LEU A 101 1.31 13.52 2.48
CA LEU A 101 1.12 12.42 1.53
C LEU A 101 -0.17 12.57 0.72
N LYS A 102 -1.26 13.04 1.34
CA LYS A 102 -2.51 13.35 0.64
C LYS A 102 -2.30 14.48 -0.38
N GLY A 103 -1.59 15.54 0.02
CA GLY A 103 -1.24 16.66 -0.86
C GLY A 103 -0.24 16.32 -1.98
N TRP A 104 0.47 15.19 -1.87
CA TRP A 104 1.34 14.70 -2.95
C TRP A 104 0.54 14.16 -4.14
N MET A 105 -0.62 13.54 -3.89
CA MET A 105 -1.46 13.00 -4.94
C MET A 105 -2.04 14.14 -5.77
N SER A 106 -1.92 14.06 -7.08
CA SER A 106 -2.40 15.10 -7.99
C SER A 106 -3.29 14.50 -9.07
N LYS A 107 -4.26 15.29 -9.51
CA LYS A 107 -4.87 15.08 -10.82
C LYS A 107 -3.81 15.29 -11.92
N PRO A 108 -4.05 14.81 -13.15
CA PRO A 108 -3.15 15.07 -14.26
C PRO A 108 -3.04 16.57 -14.50
N GLU A 109 -1.83 17.11 -14.46
CA GLU A 109 -1.53 18.53 -14.65
C GLU A 109 -0.80 18.74 -15.97
N MET A 110 -1.31 19.60 -16.85
CA MET A 110 -0.59 20.02 -18.05
C MET A 110 0.42 21.12 -17.71
N ASN A 111 1.66 20.96 -18.19
CA ASN A 111 2.74 21.92 -18.02
C ASN A 111 3.33 22.27 -19.39
N PHE A 112 3.28 23.54 -19.75
CA PHE A 112 3.84 24.06 -21.00
C PHE A 112 5.21 24.67 -20.73
N SER A 113 6.21 24.21 -21.47
CA SER A 113 7.58 24.74 -21.39
C SER A 113 8.13 25.04 -22.78
N LYS A 114 9.32 25.63 -22.85
CA LYS A 114 10.04 25.85 -24.13
C LYS A 114 10.26 24.56 -24.93
N SER A 115 10.30 23.41 -24.26
CA SER A 115 10.56 22.10 -24.86
C SER A 115 9.30 21.33 -25.26
N GLY A 116 8.10 21.89 -25.04
CA GLY A 116 6.83 21.25 -25.39
C GLY A 116 5.82 21.18 -24.23
N CYS A 117 4.75 20.41 -24.45
CA CYS A 117 3.69 20.16 -23.49
C CYS A 117 3.94 18.83 -22.77
N PHE A 118 3.83 18.85 -21.44
CA PHE A 118 3.96 17.66 -20.61
C PHE A 118 2.74 17.47 -19.73
N VAL A 119 2.39 16.22 -19.45
CA VAL A 119 1.45 15.86 -18.37
C VAL A 119 2.25 15.33 -17.20
N ILE A 120 2.04 15.93 -16.04
CA ILE A 120 2.58 15.47 -14.76
C ILE A 120 1.46 14.78 -13.99
N LEU A 121 1.76 13.60 -13.45
CA LEU A 121 0.87 12.89 -12.57
C LEU A 121 1.65 12.38 -11.35
N ARG A 122 1.12 12.63 -10.15
CA ARG A 122 1.70 12.17 -8.89
C ARG A 122 0.69 11.33 -8.13
N GLY A 123 1.14 10.26 -7.49
CA GLY A 123 0.26 9.43 -6.70
C GLY A 123 1.00 8.45 -5.79
N ILE A 124 0.22 7.61 -5.11
CA ILE A 124 0.73 6.52 -4.27
C ILE A 124 0.70 5.24 -5.09
N HIS A 125 1.84 4.55 -5.14
CA HIS A 125 2.00 3.25 -5.78
C HIS A 125 1.49 2.10 -4.90
N HIS A 126 1.96 2.02 -3.67
CA HIS A 126 1.40 1.11 -2.67
C HIS A 126 1.77 1.63 -1.28
N ILE A 127 1.10 1.10 -0.27
CA ILE A 127 1.49 1.32 1.12
C ILE A 127 1.97 -0.01 1.67
N LYS A 128 3.16 -0.01 2.27
CA LYS A 128 3.69 -1.15 3.01
C LYS A 128 3.49 -0.91 4.50
N LEU A 129 2.76 -1.82 5.12
CA LEU A 129 2.62 -1.93 6.56
C LEU A 129 3.68 -2.89 7.05
N VAL A 130 4.33 -2.59 8.17
CA VAL A 130 5.12 -3.58 8.91
C VAL A 130 4.29 -3.97 10.11
N ILE A 131 4.03 -5.26 10.23
CA ILE A 131 3.33 -5.86 11.35
C ILE A 131 4.37 -6.57 12.22
N SER A 132 4.45 -6.15 13.47
CA SER A 132 5.30 -6.72 14.52
C SER A 132 4.40 -7.09 15.69
N ASP A 133 4.51 -8.32 16.20
CA ASP A 133 3.67 -8.84 17.30
C ASP A 133 2.16 -8.70 17.08
N GLY A 134 1.70 -8.69 15.83
CA GLY A 134 0.27 -8.54 15.52
C GLY A 134 -0.23 -7.10 15.57
N HIS A 135 0.65 -6.11 15.45
CA HIS A 135 0.27 -4.70 15.37
C HIS A 135 1.04 -3.98 14.27
N VAL A 136 0.43 -2.94 13.67
CA VAL A 136 1.12 -2.08 12.70
C VAL A 136 2.19 -1.25 13.41
N SER A 137 3.45 -1.68 13.29
CA SER A 137 4.60 -1.01 13.90
C SER A 137 5.17 0.11 13.02
N LYS A 138 4.97 0.01 11.70
CA LYS A 138 5.47 0.99 10.73
C LYS A 138 4.61 1.06 9.48
N VAL A 139 4.54 2.24 8.89
CA VAL A 139 3.91 2.49 7.59
C VAL A 139 4.92 3.14 6.64
N LYS A 140 4.99 2.64 5.41
CA LYS A 140 5.80 3.22 4.32
C LYS A 140 4.90 3.43 3.10
N ALA A 141 4.78 4.66 2.64
CA ALA A 141 4.12 4.95 1.37
C ALA A 141 5.16 4.99 0.24
N TYR A 142 4.90 4.28 -0.83
CA TYR A 142 5.71 4.31 -2.04
C TYR A 142 4.98 5.19 -3.03
N VAL A 143 5.54 6.36 -3.31
CA VAL A 143 4.94 7.35 -4.22
C VAL A 143 5.56 7.26 -5.61
N PHE A 144 4.84 7.74 -6.61
CA PHE A 144 5.33 7.86 -7.97
C PHE A 144 5.08 9.26 -8.53
N MET A 145 5.85 9.58 -9.57
CA MET A 145 5.63 10.72 -10.46
C MET A 145 5.84 10.22 -11.90
N VAL A 146 4.88 10.47 -12.78
CA VAL A 146 4.99 10.19 -14.21
C VAL A 146 5.01 11.52 -14.95
N LEU A 147 5.94 11.65 -15.89
CA LEU A 147 6.02 12.74 -16.85
C LEU A 147 5.78 12.16 -18.25
N ILE A 148 4.78 12.67 -18.96
CA ILE A 148 4.44 12.22 -20.31
C ILE A 148 4.57 13.43 -21.24
N ALA A 149 5.41 13.34 -22.26
CA ALA A 149 5.41 14.32 -23.35
C ALA A 149 4.18 14.07 -24.25
N ILE A 150 3.45 15.13 -24.58
CA ILE A 150 2.36 15.11 -25.56
C ILE A 150 2.88 15.58 -26.92
#